data_AF-A0A1W6ZH68-F1
#
_entry.id   AF-A0A1W6ZH68-F1
#
_cell.length_a   1.000
_cell.length_b   1.000
_cell.length_c   1.000
_cell.angle_alpha   90.00
_cell.angle_beta   90.00
_cell.angle_gamma   90.00
#
_symmetry.space_group_name_H-M   'P 1'
#
loop_
_entity.id
_entity.type
_entity.pdbx_description
1 polymer ?
#
loop_
_entity_poly.entity_id
_entity_poly.type
_entity_poly.pdbx_seq_one_letter_code
_entity_poly.pdbx_strand_id
1 'polypeptide(L)'
;MLLLDGETFAVDQAGKLWVRFDVKPVAISVQRPHGLKYSLTLHDEDGGRILGFDNAHPIKEGTGPGAHTRVEYDHTHKGERLRFYRYADAATLLSDFWQEVESIMRERNL
;
A
#
# COMPACT_ATOMS: atom_id res chain seq x y z
N MET A 1 0.28 3.39 -19.41
CA MET A 1 0.36 4.54 -18.48
C MET A 1 -0.70 4.30 -17.40
N LEU A 2 -0.31 4.10 -16.14
CA LEU A 2 -1.27 4.00 -15.04
C LEU A 2 -1.82 5.40 -14.79
N LEU A 3 -3.07 5.65 -15.19
CA LEU A 3 -3.76 6.95 -15.09
C LEU A 3 -4.24 7.27 -13.66
N LEU A 4 -3.73 6.59 -12.65
CA LEU A 4 -4.22 6.69 -11.27
C LEU A 4 -3.37 7.62 -10.38
N ASP A 5 -2.28 8.21 -10.89
CA ASP A 5 -1.46 9.10 -10.07
C ASP A 5 -2.23 10.35 -9.64
N GLY A 6 -2.35 10.56 -8.33
CA GLY A 6 -3.08 11.66 -7.73
C GLY A 6 -4.60 11.43 -7.62
N GLU A 7 -5.12 10.30 -8.09
CA GLU A 7 -6.54 10.02 -8.05
C GLU A 7 -7.02 9.69 -6.62
N THR A 8 -8.25 10.11 -6.32
CA THR A 8 -8.91 9.88 -5.03
C THR A 8 -10.37 9.51 -5.26
N PHE A 9 -10.84 8.46 -4.60
CA PHE A 9 -12.20 7.94 -4.77
C PHE A 9 -12.84 7.70 -3.42
N ALA A 10 -14.10 8.13 -3.24
CA ALA A 10 -14.94 7.62 -2.16
C ALA A 10 -15.28 6.15 -2.43
N VAL A 11 -15.23 5.30 -1.41
CA VAL A 11 -15.51 3.87 -1.54
C VAL A 11 -16.81 3.46 -0.86
N ASP A 12 -17.40 4.32 -0.03
CA ASP A 12 -18.70 4.12 0.59
C ASP A 12 -19.71 5.19 0.14
N GLN A 13 -21.01 4.91 0.31
CA GLN A 13 -22.08 5.83 -0.08
C GLN A 13 -22.08 7.14 0.72
N ALA A 14 -21.59 7.09 1.96
CA ALA A 14 -21.54 8.26 2.83
C ALA A 14 -20.31 9.15 2.59
N GLY A 15 -19.35 8.70 1.77
CA GLY A 15 -18.08 9.40 1.55
C GLY A 15 -17.17 9.46 2.78
N LYS A 16 -17.40 8.59 3.77
CA LYS A 16 -16.59 8.52 5.00
C LYS A 16 -15.32 7.72 4.79
N LEU A 17 -15.29 6.86 3.79
CA LEU A 17 -14.10 6.11 3.40
C LEU A 17 -13.66 6.55 2.01
N TRP A 18 -12.38 6.83 1.88
CA TRP A 18 -11.80 7.18 0.59
C TRP A 18 -10.44 6.56 0.41
N VAL A 19 -10.13 6.24 -0.84
CA VAL A 19 -8.83 5.74 -1.25
C VAL A 19 -8.09 6.81 -2.04
N ARG A 20 -6.76 6.80 -1.93
CA ARG A 20 -5.87 7.65 -2.71
C ARG A 20 -4.75 6.85 -3.33
N PHE A 21 -4.39 7.25 -4.54
CA PHE A 21 -3.37 6.63 -5.35
C PHE A 21 -2.29 7.69 -5.68
N ASP A 22 -1.06 7.46 -5.24
CA ASP A 22 0.12 8.20 -5.71
C ASP A 22 1.06 7.18 -6.39
N VAL A 23 1.13 7.17 -7.72
CA VAL A 23 1.78 6.11 -8.51
C VAL A 23 2.63 6.73 -9.62
N LYS A 24 3.95 6.63 -9.51
CA LYS A 24 4.88 7.30 -10.44
C LYS A 24 5.90 6.34 -11.03
N PRO A 25 6.13 6.38 -12.36
CA PRO A 25 7.31 5.73 -12.93
C PRO A 25 8.57 6.40 -12.38
N VAL A 26 9.55 5.59 -12.01
CA VAL A 26 10.85 6.03 -11.51
C VAL A 26 11.96 5.23 -12.17
N ALA A 27 13.19 5.73 -12.11
CA ALA A 27 14.34 4.96 -12.54
C ALA A 27 14.43 3.65 -11.73
N ILE A 28 14.73 2.55 -12.42
CA ILE A 28 14.98 1.25 -11.79
C ILE A 28 16.17 1.39 -10.84
N SER A 29 16.00 0.86 -9.63
CA SER A 29 17.07 0.82 -8.62
C SER A 29 16.96 -0.44 -7.79
N VAL A 30 17.96 -0.73 -6.95
CA VAL A 30 17.91 -1.87 -6.01
C VAL A 30 16.71 -1.75 -5.06
N GLN A 31 16.32 -0.52 -4.69
CA GLN A 31 15.16 -0.26 -3.85
C GLN A 31 13.82 -0.42 -4.58
N ARG A 32 13.81 -0.19 -5.91
CA ARG A 32 12.61 -0.23 -6.75
C ARG A 32 12.95 -0.93 -8.07
N PRO A 33 13.17 -2.26 -8.04
CA PRO A 33 13.62 -3.00 -9.22
C PRO A 33 12.58 -2.97 -10.36
N HIS A 34 11.33 -2.71 -10.01
CA HIS A 34 10.21 -2.61 -10.95
C HIS A 34 10.04 -1.22 -11.59
N GLY A 35 10.88 -0.23 -11.23
CA GLY A 35 10.80 1.12 -11.79
C GLY A 35 9.50 1.87 -11.44
N LEU A 36 8.86 1.50 -10.32
CA LEU A 36 7.60 2.07 -9.87
C LEU A 36 7.71 2.54 -8.43
N LYS A 37 7.32 3.78 -8.16
CA LYS A 37 7.05 4.28 -6.81
C LYS A 37 5.55 4.33 -6.63
N TYR A 38 5.04 3.76 -5.55
CA TYR A 38 3.61 3.77 -5.28
C TYR A 38 3.29 4.03 -3.80
N SER A 39 2.12 4.61 -3.58
CA SER A 39 1.41 4.66 -2.31
C SER A 39 -0.08 4.57 -2.61
N LEU A 40 -0.71 3.48 -2.18
CA LEU A 40 -2.15 3.25 -2.27
C LEU A 40 -2.67 3.20 -0.85
N THR A 41 -3.58 4.09 -0.48
CA THR A 41 -4.02 4.23 0.91
C THR A 41 -5.54 4.28 1.01
N LEU A 42 -6.09 3.68 2.07
CA LEU A 42 -7.48 3.84 2.51
C LEU A 42 -7.50 4.70 3.76
N HIS A 43 -8.39 5.67 3.79
CA HIS A 43 -8.55 6.61 4.89
C HIS A 43 -9.99 6.62 5.43
N ASP A 44 -10.13 7.00 6.70
CA ASP A 44 -11.41 7.35 7.31
C ASP A 44 -11.79 8.82 7.14
N GLU A 45 -12.95 9.20 7.70
CA GLU A 45 -13.53 10.53 7.62
C GLU A 45 -12.70 11.60 8.35
N ASP A 46 -11.88 11.18 9.32
CA ASP A 46 -10.95 12.05 10.04
C ASP A 46 -9.59 12.17 9.32
N GLY A 47 -9.42 11.49 8.18
CA GLY A 47 -8.18 11.43 7.40
C GLY A 47 -7.16 10.42 7.92
N GLY A 48 -7.51 9.64 8.95
CA GLY A 48 -6.70 8.56 9.49
C GLY A 48 -6.49 7.44 8.47
N ARG A 49 -5.24 6.99 8.32
CA ARG A 49 -4.90 5.89 7.40
C ARG A 49 -5.28 4.55 8.03
N ILE A 50 -6.22 3.84 7.40
CA ILE A 50 -6.65 2.49 7.81
C ILE A 50 -5.75 1.43 7.18
N LEU A 51 -5.48 1.57 5.88
CA LEU A 51 -4.69 0.64 5.06
C LEU A 51 -3.71 1.43 4.20
N GLY A 52 -2.52 0.87 3.96
CA GLY A 52 -1.56 1.42 3.01
C GLY A 52 -0.76 0.32 2.33
N PHE A 53 -0.50 0.47 1.04
CA PHE A 53 0.50 -0.27 0.28
C PHE A 53 1.49 0.76 -0.23
N ASP A 54 2.75 0.68 0.15
CA ASP A 54 3.76 1.63 -0.33
C ASP A 54 5.15 1.02 -0.43
N ASN A 55 6.02 1.75 -1.13
CA ASN A 55 7.44 1.40 -1.21
C ASN A 55 8.36 2.59 -0.93
N ALA A 56 7.93 3.52 -0.07
CA ALA A 56 8.62 4.78 0.16
C ALA A 56 9.91 4.59 0.98
N HIS A 57 9.89 3.66 1.95
CA HIS A 57 10.99 3.40 2.87
C HIS A 57 11.23 1.89 3.04
N PRO A 58 12.43 1.48 3.44
CA PRO A 58 12.70 0.08 3.75
C PRO A 58 12.01 -0.33 5.05
N ILE A 59 11.67 -1.61 5.14
CA ILE A 59 11.28 -2.28 6.38
C ILE A 59 12.22 -3.46 6.61
N LYS A 60 12.49 -3.79 7.88
CA LYS A 60 13.52 -4.77 8.27
C LYS A 60 12.89 -5.91 9.06
N GLU A 61 13.30 -7.13 8.75
CA GLU A 61 13.01 -8.32 9.56
C GLU A 61 14.32 -8.92 10.08
N GLY A 62 14.29 -9.33 11.35
CA GLY A 62 15.43 -9.88 12.07
C GLY A 62 16.21 -8.81 12.83
N THR A 63 16.36 -9.01 14.14
CA THR A 63 17.21 -8.21 15.03
C THR A 63 18.02 -9.14 15.93
N GLY A 64 19.32 -8.89 16.08
CA GLY A 64 20.19 -9.62 17.02
C GLY A 64 21.30 -10.45 16.33
N PRO A 65 22.23 -11.03 17.13
CA PRO A 65 23.36 -11.79 16.60
C PRO A 65 22.89 -13.04 15.85
N GLY A 66 23.36 -13.22 14.61
CA GLY A 66 23.01 -14.36 13.75
C GLY A 66 21.70 -14.22 12.98
N ALA A 67 20.99 -13.09 13.08
CA ALA A 67 19.79 -12.86 12.29
C ALA A 67 20.14 -12.59 10.82
N HIS A 68 19.51 -13.31 9.90
CA HIS A 68 19.51 -12.95 8.48
C HIS A 68 18.60 -11.74 8.28
N THR A 69 19.18 -10.53 8.25
CA THR A 69 18.40 -9.30 8.05
C THR A 69 17.86 -9.24 6.64
N ARG A 70 16.53 -9.31 6.49
CA ARG A 70 15.85 -9.01 5.23
C ARG A 70 15.45 -7.54 5.20
N VAL A 71 15.77 -6.86 4.12
CA VAL A 71 15.40 -5.46 3.88
C VAL A 71 14.60 -5.39 2.60
N GLU A 72 13.33 -5.02 2.70
CA GLU A 72 12.43 -4.86 1.55
C GLU A 72 11.83 -3.46 1.56
N TYR A 73 11.54 -2.92 0.39
CA TYR A 73 10.87 -1.63 0.25
C TYR A 73 9.37 -1.79 0.10
N ASP A 74 8.90 -2.78 -0.64
CA ASP A 74 7.47 -2.99 -0.85
C ASP A 74 6.83 -3.56 0.44
N HIS A 75 5.82 -2.86 0.97
CA HIS A 75 5.18 -3.26 2.22
C HIS A 75 3.73 -2.76 2.34
N THR A 76 2.99 -3.38 3.26
CA THR A 76 1.64 -2.96 3.66
C THR A 76 1.60 -2.47 5.11
N HIS A 77 0.67 -1.55 5.36
CA HIS A 77 0.30 -1.04 6.68
C HIS A 77 -1.18 -1.33 6.90
N LYS A 78 -1.54 -1.98 8.02
CA LYS A 78 -2.94 -2.10 8.49
C LYS A 78 -2.97 -1.64 9.94
N GLY A 79 -3.44 -0.41 10.17
CA GLY A 79 -3.20 0.32 11.42
C GLY A 79 -1.70 0.42 11.72
N GLU A 80 -1.27 -0.01 12.90
CA GLU A 80 0.15 -0.05 13.32
C GLU A 80 0.91 -1.25 12.74
N ARG A 81 0.22 -2.20 12.10
CA ARG A 81 0.82 -3.46 11.67
C ARG A 81 1.46 -3.32 10.30
N LEU A 82 2.77 -3.53 10.26
CA LEU A 82 3.62 -3.45 9.09
C LEU A 82 3.98 -4.85 8.57
N ARG A 83 3.87 -5.10 7.26
CA ARG A 83 4.22 -6.39 6.65
C ARG A 83 4.90 -6.23 5.30
N PHE A 84 5.84 -7.11 5.00
CA PHE A 84 6.41 -7.19 3.65
C PHE A 84 5.33 -7.48 2.62
N TYR A 85 5.43 -6.80 1.47
CA TYR A 85 4.60 -7.03 0.30
C TYR A 85 5.49 -7.48 -0.84
N ARG A 86 5.11 -8.56 -1.52
CA ARG A 86 5.85 -9.04 -2.69
C ARG A 86 5.18 -8.47 -3.93
N TYR A 87 5.72 -7.38 -4.47
CA TYR A 87 5.24 -6.83 -5.73
C TYR A 87 5.42 -7.87 -6.86
N ALA A 88 4.36 -8.10 -7.63
CA ALA A 88 4.39 -8.94 -8.82
C ALA A 88 4.27 -8.07 -10.08
N ASP A 89 3.16 -7.34 -10.18
CA ASP A 89 2.90 -6.35 -11.22
C ASP A 89 1.84 -5.35 -10.72
N ALA A 90 1.56 -4.33 -11.54
CA ALA A 90 0.63 -3.27 -11.18
C ALA A 90 -0.83 -3.73 -11.10
N ALA A 91 -1.22 -4.75 -11.88
CA ALA A 91 -2.57 -5.28 -11.85
C ALA A 91 -2.83 -6.05 -10.55
N THR A 92 -1.84 -6.85 -10.13
CA THR A 92 -1.84 -7.57 -8.87
C THR A 92 -1.83 -6.60 -7.69
N LEU A 93 -1.00 -5.54 -7.72
CA LEU A 93 -1.00 -4.49 -6.69
C LEU A 93 -2.39 -3.87 -6.51
N LEU A 94 -3.06 -3.50 -7.60
CA LEU A 94 -4.41 -2.94 -7.55
C LEU A 94 -5.42 -3.98 -7.03
N SER A 95 -5.36 -5.21 -7.54
CA SER A 95 -6.25 -6.29 -7.13
C SER A 95 -6.13 -6.60 -5.63
N ASP A 96 -4.90 -6.70 -5.11
CA ASP A 96 -4.66 -6.98 -3.70
C ASP A 96 -5.13 -5.81 -2.81
N PHE A 97 -4.86 -4.58 -3.23
CA PHE A 97 -5.31 -3.39 -2.51
C PHE A 97 -6.84 -3.34 -2.41
N TRP A 98 -7.55 -3.53 -3.52
CA TRP A 98 -9.02 -3.49 -3.53
C TRP A 98 -9.64 -4.64 -2.73
N GLN A 99 -9.06 -5.85 -2.77
CA GLN A 99 -9.52 -6.97 -1.93
C GLN A 99 -9.45 -6.64 -0.43
N GLU A 100 -8.37 -5.99 0.02
CA GLU A 100 -8.24 -5.56 1.42
C GLU A 100 -9.20 -4.41 1.76
N VAL A 101 -9.38 -3.44 0.86
CA VAL A 101 -10.38 -2.36 1.02
C VAL A 101 -11.78 -2.96 1.19
N GLU A 102 -12.19 -3.87 0.31
CA GLU A 102 -13.47 -4.55 0.40
C GLU A 102 -13.61 -5.38 1.68
N SER A 103 -12.54 -6.06 2.12
CA SER A 103 -12.56 -6.79 3.40
C SER A 103 -12.82 -5.85 4.57
N ILE A 104 -12.15 -4.70 4.61
CA ILE A 104 -12.33 -3.69 5.66
C ILE A 104 -13.74 -3.11 5.61
N MET A 105 -14.29 -2.84 4.42
CA MET A 105 -15.66 -2.35 4.28
C MET A 105 -16.67 -3.37 4.82
N ARG A 106 -16.51 -4.66 4.46
CA ARG A 106 -17.33 -5.76 5.00
C ARG A 106 -17.21 -5.87 6.52
N GLU A 107 -16.01 -5.77 7.07
CA GLU A 107 -15.75 -5.79 8.53
C GLU A 107 -16.41 -4.60 9.26
N ARG A 108 -16.60 -3.47 8.57
CA ARG A 108 -17.22 -2.25 9.11
C ARG A 108 -18.73 -2.14 8.83
N ASN A 109 -19.31 -3.14 8.17
CA ASN A 109 -20.71 -3.14 7.72
C ASN A 109 -21.08 -1.92 6.83
N LEU A 110 -20.15 -1.50 5.96
CA LEU A 110 -20.33 -0.40 4.99
C LEU A 110 -20.58 -0.93 3.57
#